data_AF-A0A6C0CAR9-F1
#
_entry.id   AF-A0A6C0CAR9-F1
#
_cell.length_a   1.000
_cell.length_b   1.000
_cell.length_c   1.000
_cell.angle_alpha   90.00
_cell.angle_beta   90.00
_cell.angle_gamma   90.00
#
_symmetry.space_group_name_H-M   'P 1'
#
loop_
_entity.id
_entity.type
_entity.pdbx_description
1 polymer ?
#
loop_
_entity_poly.entity_id
_entity_poly.type
_entity_poly.pdbx_seq_one_letter_code
_entity_poly.pdbx_strand_id
1 'polypeptide(L)'
;MKSNRDNISSSSSSDVDLEILDTSNENKHIGTYSVKHSMASLNKKRLICFSMINDEDCLYDERCIYAHSLEEQMIDHVRKSLYKIVLDEHLMNIFPSIAYETEYIYNQLMFVTYLCKKCKDNKCTGGYNCKHGTNLAELKVCRNDLMSGLCNNDTFVIPINEFIINKILEGATYNASKYVACKEGHHLTCRGLVPYNKYKQQIEINTKKTLQSIRYINDNITDNVINTNVSYESSTDDEINECFKKKYLSDLSSSDD
;
A
#
# COMPACT_ATOMS: atom_id res chain seq x y z
N MET A 1 10.21 -6.98 -62.65
CA MET A 1 11.53 -6.52 -62.12
C MET A 1 11.26 -5.90 -60.76
N LYS A 2 11.47 -6.69 -59.69
CA LYS A 2 12.54 -6.50 -58.67
C LYS A 2 12.42 -5.15 -57.95
N SER A 3 12.00 -5.13 -56.67
CA SER A 3 12.88 -5.21 -55.47
C SER A 3 12.83 -3.82 -54.79
N ASN A 4 12.75 -3.57 -53.48
CA ASN A 4 12.72 -4.36 -52.25
C ASN A 4 11.92 -3.52 -51.22
N ARG A 5 11.07 -4.16 -50.43
CA ARG A 5 10.72 -3.71 -49.08
C ARG A 5 11.68 -4.43 -48.16
N ASP A 6 12.53 -3.70 -47.45
CA ASP A 6 13.17 -4.15 -46.22
C ASP A 6 13.65 -2.91 -45.45
N ASN A 7 13.14 -2.74 -44.23
CA ASN A 7 13.93 -2.58 -43.02
C ASN A 7 12.98 -2.33 -41.84
N ILE A 8 12.42 -3.43 -41.34
CA ILE A 8 12.01 -3.54 -39.94
C ILE A 8 13.32 -3.70 -39.16
N SER A 9 13.81 -2.60 -38.57
CA SER A 9 14.93 -2.67 -37.65
C SER A 9 14.44 -3.28 -36.34
N SER A 10 14.80 -4.55 -36.20
CA SER A 10 14.87 -5.35 -34.99
C SER A 10 15.14 -4.53 -33.72
N SER A 11 14.15 -4.52 -32.82
CA SER A 11 14.39 -4.26 -31.41
C SER A 11 15.23 -5.41 -30.85
N SER A 12 16.55 -5.19 -30.73
CA SER A 12 17.45 -6.13 -30.06
C SER A 12 17.13 -6.16 -28.56
N SER A 13 16.24 -7.08 -28.16
CA SER A 13 16.20 -7.59 -26.80
C SER A 13 17.48 -8.38 -26.60
N SER A 14 18.45 -7.83 -25.87
CA SER A 14 19.61 -8.61 -25.45
C SER A 14 19.16 -9.51 -24.30
N ASP A 15 18.54 -10.63 -24.63
CA ASP A 15 18.32 -11.72 -23.68
C ASP A 15 19.71 -12.21 -23.23
N VAL A 16 19.93 -12.23 -21.92
CA VAL A 16 21.18 -12.74 -21.33
C VAL A 16 20.89 -14.17 -20.92
N ASP A 17 21.48 -15.12 -21.64
CA ASP A 17 21.42 -16.52 -21.29
C ASP A 17 22.40 -16.81 -20.16
N LEU A 18 21.89 -17.26 -19.02
CA LEU A 18 22.70 -17.75 -17.91
C LEU A 18 22.83 -19.26 -18.02
N GLU A 19 24.07 -19.73 -18.18
CA GLU A 19 24.40 -21.14 -18.10
C GLU A 19 24.78 -21.48 -16.66
N ILE A 20 23.96 -22.29 -16.00
CA ILE A 20 24.26 -22.80 -14.65
C ILE A 20 24.78 -24.23 -14.82
N LEU A 21 26.01 -24.45 -14.38
CA LEU A 21 26.63 -25.77 -14.34
C LEU A 21 26.33 -26.41 -12.98
N ASP A 22 25.47 -27.43 -12.97
CA ASP A 22 25.25 -28.23 -11.77
C ASP A 22 26.30 -29.36 -11.72
N THR A 23 27.16 -29.32 -10.70
CA THR A 23 28.21 -30.31 -10.46
C THR A 23 27.89 -31.27 -9.31
N SER A 24 26.64 -31.27 -8.81
CA SER A 24 26.26 -32.04 -7.63
C SER A 24 26.15 -33.56 -7.85
N ASN A 25 26.12 -34.02 -9.11
CA ASN A 25 26.18 -35.43 -9.47
C ASN A 25 27.18 -35.62 -10.63
N GLU A 26 27.81 -36.80 -10.73
CA GLU A 26 28.85 -37.14 -11.74
C GLU A 26 28.42 -36.96 -13.21
N ASN A 27 27.17 -36.54 -13.47
CA ASN A 27 26.67 -36.11 -14.75
C ASN A 27 26.50 -34.59 -14.80
N LYS A 28 27.37 -33.92 -15.58
CA LYS A 28 27.29 -32.49 -15.85
C LYS A 28 26.05 -32.19 -16.70
N HIS A 29 25.06 -31.52 -16.11
CA HIS A 29 23.96 -30.92 -16.88
C HIS A 29 24.15 -29.40 -16.95
N ILE A 30 24.14 -28.86 -18.17
CA ILE A 30 24.10 -27.42 -18.42
C ILE A 30 22.63 -27.05 -18.64
N GLY A 31 22.06 -26.32 -17.69
CA GLY A 31 20.74 -25.70 -17.84
C GLY A 31 20.92 -24.27 -18.36
N THR A 32 20.36 -23.97 -19.54
CA THR A 32 20.31 -22.61 -20.07
C THR A 32 19.00 -21.96 -19.62
N TYR A 33 19.10 -20.87 -18.86
CA TYR A 33 17.95 -20.09 -18.42
C TYR A 33 17.96 -18.73 -19.11
N SER A 34 16.92 -18.46 -19.91
CA SER A 34 16.71 -17.16 -20.54
C SER A 34 16.07 -16.20 -19.53
N VAL A 35 16.87 -15.28 -18.99
CA VAL A 35 16.35 -14.22 -18.12
C VAL A 35 15.92 -13.06 -19.00
N LYS A 36 14.60 -12.85 -19.12
CA LYS A 36 14.01 -11.68 -19.79
C LYS A 36 14.36 -10.41 -19.02
N HIS A 37 15.48 -9.78 -19.34
CA HIS A 37 15.96 -8.58 -18.66
C HIS A 37 15.30 -7.31 -19.23
N SER A 38 13.97 -7.20 -19.16
CA SER A 38 13.26 -5.94 -19.48
C SER A 38 12.89 -5.18 -18.19
N MET A 39 13.89 -4.77 -17.42
CA MET A 39 13.69 -3.84 -16.28
C MET A 39 13.55 -2.38 -16.74
N ALA A 40 13.99 -2.06 -17.97
CA ALA A 40 14.08 -0.69 -18.47
C ALA A 40 12.71 -0.06 -18.81
N SER A 41 11.70 -0.85 -19.18
CA SER A 41 10.37 -0.30 -19.53
C SER A 41 9.46 -0.08 -18.31
N LEU A 42 9.65 -0.85 -17.23
CA LEU A 42 8.76 -0.84 -16.07
C LEU A 42 8.87 0.42 -15.20
N ASN A 43 9.97 1.17 -15.33
CA ASN A 43 10.23 2.36 -14.50
C ASN A 43 10.29 3.68 -15.27
N LYS A 44 9.92 3.67 -16.56
CA LYS A 44 9.96 4.87 -17.40
C LYS A 44 9.07 5.96 -16.78
N LYS A 45 9.61 7.17 -16.66
CA LYS A 45 8.93 8.40 -16.20
C LYS A 45 8.28 8.32 -14.80
N ARG A 46 8.63 7.35 -13.94
CA ARG A 46 8.07 7.27 -12.56
C ARG A 46 8.62 8.32 -11.61
N LEU A 47 9.83 8.80 -11.83
CA LEU A 47 10.48 9.85 -11.02
C LEU A 47 10.75 11.08 -11.89
N ILE A 48 10.78 12.24 -11.26
CA ILE A 48 11.19 13.49 -11.91
C ILE A 48 12.71 13.50 -12.10
N CYS A 49 13.13 13.98 -13.26
CA CYS A 49 14.52 14.15 -13.65
C CYS A 49 15.26 15.08 -12.68
N PHE A 50 16.46 14.69 -12.28
CA PHE A 50 17.27 15.45 -11.35
C PHE A 50 17.68 16.82 -11.90
N SER A 51 18.04 16.91 -13.19
CA SER A 51 18.38 18.19 -13.83
C SER A 51 17.21 19.17 -13.75
N MET A 52 16.00 18.69 -14.05
CA MET A 52 14.78 19.52 -13.99
C MET A 52 14.48 20.00 -12.58
N ILE A 53 14.80 19.20 -11.56
CA ILE A 53 14.66 19.60 -10.15
C ILE A 53 15.69 20.67 -9.74
N ASN A 54 16.85 20.71 -10.38
CA ASN A 54 17.90 21.69 -10.09
C ASN A 54 17.92 22.86 -11.07
N ASP A 55 16.89 22.99 -11.89
CA ASP A 55 16.77 24.06 -12.89
C ASP A 55 17.95 24.03 -13.91
N GLU A 56 18.41 22.81 -14.23
CA GLU A 56 19.47 22.51 -15.21
C GLU A 56 18.91 21.84 -16.46
N ASP A 57 19.58 22.02 -17.60
CA ASP A 57 19.20 21.37 -18.86
C ASP A 57 19.45 19.86 -18.80
N CYS A 58 18.47 19.07 -19.23
CA CYS A 58 18.62 17.62 -19.32
C CYS A 58 19.33 17.21 -20.61
N LEU A 59 20.53 16.61 -20.50
CA LEU A 59 21.33 16.10 -21.63
C LEU A 59 20.61 15.04 -22.49
N TYR A 60 19.60 14.39 -21.94
CA TYR A 60 18.87 13.31 -22.62
C TYR A 60 17.61 13.79 -23.32
N ASP A 61 17.13 14.99 -22.99
CA ASP A 61 15.93 15.60 -23.57
C ASP A 61 14.74 14.61 -23.63
N GLU A 62 14.06 14.46 -24.77
CA GLU A 62 12.95 13.53 -24.97
C GLU A 62 13.30 12.05 -24.71
N ARG A 63 14.59 11.69 -24.80
CA ARG A 63 15.08 10.32 -24.53
C ARG A 63 15.33 10.05 -23.05
N CYS A 64 15.18 11.06 -22.19
CA CYS A 64 15.33 10.89 -20.74
C CYS A 64 14.39 9.79 -20.23
N ILE A 65 14.88 8.91 -19.36
CA ILE A 65 14.05 7.86 -18.75
C ILE A 65 13.21 8.41 -17.59
N TYR A 66 13.51 9.61 -17.09
CA TYR A 66 12.82 10.30 -16.02
C TYR A 66 11.89 11.39 -16.58
N ALA A 67 10.85 11.74 -15.82
CA ALA A 67 9.89 12.76 -16.21
C ALA A 67 10.45 14.17 -16.05
N HIS A 68 10.20 15.03 -17.02
CA HIS A 68 10.61 16.42 -17.03
C HIS A 68 9.56 17.35 -16.39
N SER A 69 8.36 16.83 -16.14
CA SER A 69 7.30 17.52 -15.43
C SER A 69 6.42 16.55 -14.66
N LEU A 70 5.59 17.06 -13.74
CA LEU A 70 4.53 16.27 -13.10
C LEU A 70 3.51 15.73 -14.11
N GLU A 71 3.33 16.43 -15.24
CA GLU A 71 2.45 16.00 -16.32
C GLU A 71 3.01 14.80 -17.09
N GLU A 72 4.32 14.76 -17.33
CA GLU A 72 4.96 13.60 -17.92
C GLU A 72 5.07 12.43 -16.92
N GLN A 73 5.08 12.72 -15.62
CA GLN A 73 5.27 11.70 -14.60
C GLN A 73 4.20 10.61 -14.64
N MET A 74 4.64 9.35 -14.64
CA MET A 74 3.79 8.19 -14.45
C MET A 74 3.57 7.94 -12.97
N ILE A 75 2.31 7.92 -12.53
CA ILE A 75 1.94 7.66 -11.14
C ILE A 75 1.88 6.15 -10.92
N ASP A 76 2.51 5.68 -9.85
CA ASP A 76 2.49 4.28 -9.43
C ASP A 76 1.05 3.82 -9.20
N HIS A 77 0.71 2.60 -9.62
CA HIS A 77 -0.65 2.07 -9.48
C HIS A 77 -1.20 2.23 -8.05
N VAL A 78 -0.41 1.86 -7.03
CA VAL A 78 -0.81 1.99 -5.62
C VAL A 78 -1.06 3.45 -5.23
N ARG A 79 -0.21 4.38 -5.68
CA ARG A 79 -0.39 5.82 -5.44
C ARG A 79 -1.59 6.38 -6.17
N LYS A 80 -1.81 6.00 -7.43
CA LYS A 80 -2.96 6.41 -8.24
C LYS A 80 -4.26 5.94 -7.58
N SER A 81 -4.33 4.68 -7.12
CA SER A 81 -5.49 4.17 -6.38
C SER A 81 -5.71 4.90 -5.05
N LEU A 82 -4.64 5.23 -4.33
CA LEU A 82 -4.76 6.02 -3.11
C LEU A 82 -5.33 7.42 -3.38
N TYR A 83 -4.81 8.11 -4.40
CA TYR A 83 -5.31 9.43 -4.77
C TYR A 83 -6.73 9.40 -5.32
N LYS A 84 -7.13 8.32 -6.00
CA LYS A 84 -8.53 8.08 -6.36
C LYS A 84 -9.43 8.12 -5.13
N ILE A 85 -9.08 7.42 -4.05
CA ILE A 85 -9.83 7.48 -2.78
C ILE A 85 -9.86 8.90 -2.21
N VAL A 86 -8.75 9.64 -2.26
CA VAL A 86 -8.69 11.03 -1.76
C VAL A 86 -9.59 11.97 -2.58
N LEU A 87 -9.82 11.66 -3.86
CA LEU A 87 -10.60 12.46 -4.80
C LEU A 87 -11.98 11.89 -5.12
N ASP A 88 -12.40 10.83 -4.43
CA ASP A 88 -13.72 10.24 -4.66
C ASP A 88 -14.77 11.01 -3.83
N GLU A 89 -15.94 11.25 -4.43
CA GLU A 89 -17.03 12.01 -3.83
C GLU A 89 -17.81 11.21 -2.78
N HIS A 90 -17.83 9.88 -2.93
CA HIS A 90 -18.66 8.95 -2.18
C HIS A 90 -17.81 7.79 -1.66
N LEU A 91 -17.22 7.98 -0.48
CA LEU A 91 -16.35 6.99 0.15
C LEU A 91 -17.10 5.88 0.88
N MET A 92 -18.44 5.88 0.77
CA MET A 92 -19.27 4.79 1.27
C MET A 92 -18.98 3.52 0.45
N ASN A 93 -18.63 2.44 1.13
CA ASN A 93 -18.32 1.12 0.54
C ASN A 93 -16.99 0.98 -0.21
N ILE A 94 -16.05 1.93 -0.10
CA ILE A 94 -14.71 1.77 -0.69
C ILE A 94 -13.92 0.63 -0.03
N PHE A 95 -14.18 0.38 1.25
CA PHE A 95 -13.45 -0.64 1.98
C PHE A 95 -14.04 -2.03 1.71
N PRO A 96 -13.22 -2.98 1.23
CA PRO A 96 -13.62 -4.38 1.11
C PRO A 96 -14.10 -4.91 2.46
N SER A 97 -14.99 -5.91 2.44
CA SER A 97 -15.40 -6.63 3.66
C SER A 97 -14.25 -7.35 4.38
N ILE A 98 -13.05 -7.37 3.78
CA ILE A 98 -11.83 -7.99 4.31
C ILE A 98 -11.04 -6.96 5.15
N ALA A 99 -10.86 -7.26 6.44
CA ALA A 99 -10.22 -6.36 7.40
C ALA A 99 -8.75 -6.00 7.05
N TYR A 100 -7.98 -6.95 6.47
CA TYR A 100 -6.58 -6.72 6.13
C TYR A 100 -6.40 -5.63 5.06
N GLU A 101 -7.21 -5.67 4.00
CA GLU A 101 -7.16 -4.69 2.91
C GLU A 101 -7.55 -3.29 3.39
N THR A 102 -8.54 -3.22 4.28
CA THR A 102 -8.98 -1.98 4.90
C THR A 102 -7.87 -1.34 5.74
N GLU A 103 -7.18 -2.12 6.57
CA GLU A 103 -6.06 -1.62 7.37
C GLU A 103 -4.89 -1.15 6.51
N TYR A 104 -4.57 -1.88 5.44
CA TYR A 104 -3.58 -1.46 4.46
C TYR A 104 -3.93 -0.08 3.86
N ILE A 105 -5.19 0.13 3.45
CA ILE A 105 -5.63 1.41 2.88
C ILE A 105 -5.49 2.55 3.91
N TYR A 106 -5.89 2.37 5.17
CA TYR A 106 -5.68 3.42 6.20
C TYR A 106 -4.21 3.74 6.40
N ASN A 107 -3.33 2.72 6.42
CA ASN A 107 -1.89 2.93 6.49
C ASN A 107 -1.36 3.69 5.27
N GLN A 108 -1.92 3.45 4.08
CA GLN A 108 -1.60 4.25 2.89
C GLN A 108 -2.12 5.68 2.99
N LEU A 109 -3.35 5.89 3.47
CA LEU A 109 -3.94 7.22 3.68
C LEU A 109 -3.15 8.04 4.70
N MET A 110 -2.56 7.39 5.70
CA MET A 110 -1.68 8.05 6.66
C MET A 110 -0.49 8.74 6.00
N PHE A 111 0.08 8.17 4.94
CA PHE A 111 1.18 8.81 4.22
C PHE A 111 0.75 10.15 3.59
N VAL A 112 -0.47 10.23 3.04
CA VAL A 112 -0.95 11.46 2.40
C VAL A 112 -1.48 12.49 3.41
N THR A 113 -1.38 12.23 4.72
CA THR A 113 -1.64 13.27 5.74
C THR A 113 -0.52 14.31 5.85
N TYR A 114 0.64 14.03 5.25
CA TYR A 114 1.80 14.91 5.28
C TYR A 114 2.09 15.48 3.89
N LEU A 115 2.33 16.78 3.81
CA LEU A 115 2.89 17.41 2.61
C LEU A 115 4.41 17.29 2.69
N CYS A 116 5.03 16.69 1.67
CA CYS A 116 6.49 16.55 1.63
C CYS A 116 7.14 17.93 1.46
N LYS A 117 7.98 18.34 2.43
CA LYS A 117 8.71 19.62 2.38
C LYS A 117 9.51 19.78 1.08
N LYS A 118 10.25 18.74 0.67
CA LYS A 118 11.02 18.78 -0.58
C LYS A 118 10.13 18.91 -1.82
N CYS A 119 8.91 18.36 -1.81
CA CYS A 119 7.98 18.56 -2.93
C CYS A 119 7.47 20.00 -2.94
N LYS A 120 7.12 20.55 -1.77
CA LYS A 120 6.72 21.96 -1.62
C LYS A 120 7.80 22.92 -2.15
N ASP A 121 9.06 22.57 -1.93
CA ASP A 121 10.21 23.38 -2.37
C ASP A 121 10.65 23.06 -3.82
N ASN A 122 9.91 22.23 -4.57
CA ASN A 122 10.27 21.72 -5.91
C ASN A 122 11.64 21.02 -5.99
N LYS A 123 12.13 20.46 -4.87
CA LYS A 123 13.41 19.74 -4.76
C LYS A 123 13.28 18.22 -4.57
N CYS A 124 12.10 17.65 -4.84
CA CYS A 124 11.85 16.21 -4.71
C CYS A 124 11.68 15.54 -6.06
N THR A 125 12.53 14.56 -6.35
CA THR A 125 12.41 13.69 -7.54
C THR A 125 11.20 12.74 -7.47
N GLY A 126 10.59 12.59 -6.29
CA GLY A 126 9.47 11.67 -6.09
C GLY A 126 8.16 12.13 -6.73
N GLY A 127 7.88 13.44 -6.78
CA GLY A 127 6.61 13.98 -7.30
C GLY A 127 5.38 13.25 -6.73
N TYR A 128 4.46 12.82 -7.61
CA TYR A 128 3.28 12.02 -7.23
C TYR A 128 3.63 10.67 -6.56
N ASN A 129 4.84 10.17 -6.75
CA ASN A 129 5.33 8.92 -6.15
C ASN A 129 6.20 9.17 -4.92
N CYS A 130 6.14 10.37 -4.32
CA CYS A 130 6.93 10.71 -3.14
C CYS A 130 6.71 9.71 -2.00
N LYS A 131 7.80 9.28 -1.36
CA LYS A 131 7.76 8.36 -0.20
C LYS A 131 7.52 9.08 1.13
N HIS A 132 7.64 10.41 1.15
CA HIS A 132 7.58 11.23 2.37
C HIS A 132 6.28 12.02 2.50
N GLY A 133 5.26 11.69 1.71
CA GLY A 133 3.94 12.30 1.77
C GLY A 133 3.36 12.59 0.40
N THR A 134 2.38 13.49 0.35
CA THR A 134 1.87 14.05 -0.90
C THR A 134 2.80 15.15 -1.43
N ASN A 135 2.82 15.34 -2.75
CA ASN A 135 3.46 16.48 -3.41
C ASN A 135 2.56 17.72 -3.50
N LEU A 136 1.23 17.53 -3.45
CA LEU A 136 0.23 18.59 -3.63
C LEU A 136 -0.63 18.73 -2.38
N ALA A 137 -0.99 19.97 -2.04
CA ALA A 137 -1.84 20.26 -0.87
C ALA A 137 -3.28 19.77 -1.08
N GLU A 138 -3.74 19.79 -2.33
CA GLU A 138 -5.03 19.31 -2.84
C GLU A 138 -5.18 17.78 -2.75
N LEU A 139 -4.11 17.07 -2.39
CA LEU A 139 -4.12 15.63 -2.13
C LEU A 139 -3.84 15.33 -0.64
N LYS A 140 -3.65 16.36 0.19
CA LYS A 140 -3.34 16.20 1.62
C LYS A 140 -4.61 15.86 2.38
N VAL A 141 -4.58 14.81 3.20
CA VAL A 141 -5.70 14.42 4.06
C VAL A 141 -5.52 14.99 5.47
N CYS A 142 -6.59 15.48 6.08
CA CYS A 142 -6.55 15.89 7.48
C CYS A 142 -6.38 14.65 8.37
N ARG A 143 -5.25 14.57 9.09
CA ARG A 143 -4.94 13.45 9.98
C ARG A 143 -5.97 13.25 11.09
N ASN A 144 -6.43 14.34 11.70
CA ASN A 144 -7.40 14.27 12.80
C ASN A 144 -8.74 13.74 12.30
N ASP A 145 -9.22 14.26 11.16
CA ASP A 145 -10.41 13.74 10.51
C ASP A 145 -10.28 12.25 10.15
N LEU A 146 -9.16 11.83 9.55
CA LEU A 146 -8.91 10.43 9.21
C LEU A 146 -8.95 9.51 10.45
N MET A 147 -8.42 9.97 11.58
CA MET A 147 -8.31 9.17 12.79
C MET A 147 -9.61 9.08 13.59
N SER A 148 -10.21 10.23 13.89
CA SER A 148 -11.35 10.33 14.80
C SER A 148 -12.64 10.80 14.12
N GLY A 149 -12.56 11.39 12.94
CA GLY A 149 -13.64 12.15 12.31
C GLY A 149 -13.95 13.46 13.00
N LEU A 150 -13.08 13.89 13.93
CA LEU A 150 -13.22 15.13 14.69
C LEU A 150 -11.99 15.99 14.44
N CYS A 151 -12.20 17.13 13.81
CA CYS A 151 -11.17 18.13 13.56
C CYS A 151 -11.63 19.47 14.12
N ASN A 152 -10.81 20.07 14.99
CA ASN A 152 -11.12 21.34 15.66
C ASN A 152 -10.79 22.58 14.82
N ASN A 153 -10.29 22.40 13.60
CA ASN A 153 -9.99 23.52 12.71
C ASN A 153 -11.25 23.92 11.94
N ASP A 154 -11.36 25.21 11.63
CA ASP A 154 -12.42 25.70 10.76
C ASP A 154 -12.38 25.00 9.40
N THR A 155 -13.57 24.64 8.94
CA THR A 155 -13.74 23.94 7.67
C THR A 155 -14.11 24.92 6.57
N PHE A 156 -13.61 24.64 5.38
CA PHE A 156 -13.87 25.41 4.16
C PHE A 156 -13.88 24.46 2.96
N VAL A 157 -14.31 24.99 1.81
CA VAL A 157 -14.40 24.22 0.58
C VAL A 157 -13.21 24.54 -0.31
N ILE A 158 -12.42 23.52 -0.66
CA ILE A 158 -11.27 23.65 -1.57
C ILE A 158 -11.69 23.22 -2.98
N PRO A 159 -11.52 24.08 -4.01
CA PRO A 159 -11.61 23.64 -5.39
C PRO A 159 -10.39 22.80 -5.77
N ILE A 160 -10.61 21.69 -6.48
CA ILE A 160 -9.49 20.87 -6.97
C ILE A 160 -9.17 21.26 -8.41
N ASN A 161 -7.87 21.43 -8.68
CA ASN A 161 -7.38 21.74 -10.00
C ASN A 161 -7.80 20.63 -10.99
N GLU A 162 -8.45 21.02 -12.09
CA GLU A 162 -8.91 20.12 -13.14
C GLU A 162 -7.79 19.26 -13.71
N PHE A 163 -6.56 19.79 -13.78
CA PHE A 163 -5.38 19.03 -14.17
C PHE A 163 -5.15 17.79 -13.28
N ILE A 164 -5.30 17.94 -11.95
CA ILE A 164 -5.11 16.84 -11.00
C ILE A 164 -6.21 15.79 -11.19
N ILE A 165 -7.46 16.24 -11.35
CA ILE A 165 -8.60 15.37 -11.62
C ILE A 165 -8.34 14.57 -12.90
N ASN A 166 -7.99 15.23 -14.00
CA ASN A 166 -7.74 14.58 -15.27
C ASN A 166 -6.57 13.59 -15.19
N LYS A 167 -5.47 13.97 -14.50
CA LYS A 167 -4.28 13.12 -14.35
C LYS A 167 -4.53 11.85 -13.53
N ILE A 168 -5.37 11.92 -12.50
CA ILE A 168 -5.57 10.82 -11.54
C ILE A 168 -6.79 9.97 -11.89
N LEU A 169 -7.86 10.63 -12.34
CA LEU A 169 -9.18 10.03 -12.57
C LEU A 169 -9.48 9.75 -14.05
N GLU A 170 -8.53 9.93 -14.98
CA GLU A 170 -8.64 9.64 -16.44
C GLU A 170 -9.87 8.80 -16.82
N GLY A 171 -10.92 9.45 -17.36
CA GLY A 171 -12.14 8.79 -17.84
C GLY A 171 -13.24 8.52 -16.80
N ALA A 172 -13.09 8.96 -15.55
CA ALA A 172 -14.15 8.86 -14.53
C ALA A 172 -15.22 9.95 -14.72
N THR A 173 -16.49 9.53 -14.61
CA THR A 173 -17.68 10.38 -14.79
C THR A 173 -18.20 11.04 -13.50
N TYR A 174 -17.61 10.72 -12.34
CA TYR A 174 -18.11 11.13 -11.02
C TYR A 174 -16.99 11.72 -10.18
N ASN A 175 -16.73 13.02 -10.35
CA ASN A 175 -15.67 13.71 -9.63
C ASN A 175 -16.26 14.98 -9.02
N ALA A 176 -16.22 15.12 -7.69
CA ALA A 176 -16.54 16.39 -7.08
C ALA A 176 -15.45 17.41 -7.43
N SER A 177 -15.84 18.58 -7.93
CA SER A 177 -14.92 19.69 -8.24
C SER A 177 -14.45 20.42 -6.98
N LYS A 178 -15.05 20.10 -5.83
CA LYS A 178 -14.92 20.82 -4.56
C LYS A 178 -15.07 19.87 -3.38
N TYR A 179 -14.27 20.07 -2.33
CA TYR A 179 -14.34 19.22 -1.12
C TYR A 179 -14.22 20.01 0.16
N VAL A 180 -14.86 19.52 1.21
CA VAL A 180 -14.68 20.01 2.58
C VAL A 180 -13.28 19.66 3.07
N ALA A 181 -12.60 20.66 3.61
CA ALA A 181 -11.24 20.56 4.12
C ALA A 181 -11.03 21.54 5.27
N CYS A 182 -9.89 21.43 5.94
CA CYS A 182 -9.36 22.47 6.82
C CYS A 182 -7.92 22.81 6.41
N LYS A 183 -7.24 23.67 7.19
CA LYS A 183 -5.82 24.00 6.97
C LYS A 183 -4.89 22.77 6.95
N GLU A 184 -5.32 21.66 7.56
CA GLU A 184 -4.56 20.41 7.60
C GLU A 184 -4.89 19.44 6.45
N GLY A 185 -5.85 19.74 5.58
CA GLY A 185 -6.18 18.93 4.42
C GLY A 185 -7.65 18.52 4.35
N HIS A 186 -7.95 17.64 3.39
CA HIS A 186 -9.29 17.15 3.10
C HIS A 186 -9.90 16.37 4.27
N HIS A 187 -11.19 16.60 4.51
CA HIS A 187 -11.98 15.79 5.43
C HIS A 187 -12.68 14.68 4.63
N LEU A 188 -12.22 13.45 4.80
CA LEU A 188 -12.77 12.27 4.12
C LEU A 188 -14.05 11.78 4.80
N THR A 189 -14.23 12.04 6.10
CA THR A 189 -15.44 11.60 6.81
C THR A 189 -16.70 12.34 6.35
N CYS A 190 -16.57 13.59 5.90
CA CYS A 190 -17.63 14.35 5.23
C CYS A 190 -18.15 13.69 3.95
N ARG A 191 -17.41 12.71 3.41
CA ARG A 191 -17.75 11.92 2.23
C ARG A 191 -18.13 10.48 2.55
N GLY A 192 -18.36 10.18 3.82
CA GLY A 192 -18.80 8.86 4.28
C GLY A 192 -17.68 7.89 4.62
N LEU A 193 -16.40 8.31 4.65
CA LEU A 193 -15.33 7.47 5.18
C LEU A 193 -15.55 7.25 6.68
N VAL A 194 -15.49 6.00 7.13
CA VAL A 194 -15.46 5.70 8.56
C VAL A 194 -14.11 6.17 9.14
N PRO A 195 -14.04 6.81 10.31
CA PRO A 195 -12.76 7.12 10.93
C PRO A 195 -12.00 5.86 11.36
N TYR A 196 -10.67 5.89 11.29
CA TYR A 196 -9.82 4.74 11.61
C TYR A 196 -10.04 4.18 13.02
N ASN A 197 -10.16 5.06 14.03
CA ASN A 197 -10.37 4.60 15.42
C ASN A 197 -11.73 3.90 15.58
N LYS A 198 -12.77 4.38 14.89
CA LYS A 198 -14.09 3.74 14.88
C LYS A 198 -14.03 2.38 14.20
N TYR A 199 -13.29 2.28 13.09
CA TYR A 199 -13.03 1.01 12.41
C TYR A 199 -12.32 0.00 13.32
N LYS A 200 -11.23 0.39 14.00
CA LYS A 200 -10.50 -0.49 14.93
C LYS A 200 -11.39 -0.98 16.09
N GLN A 201 -12.19 -0.09 16.67
CA GLN A 201 -13.16 -0.49 17.70
C GLN A 201 -14.17 -1.52 17.19
N GLN A 202 -14.67 -1.37 15.96
CA GLN A 202 -15.59 -2.34 15.35
C GLN A 202 -14.95 -3.72 15.20
N ILE A 203 -13.69 -3.80 14.76
CA ILE A 203 -12.94 -5.06 14.67
C ILE A 203 -12.81 -5.69 16.06
N GLU A 204 -12.37 -4.93 17.07
CA GLU A 204 -12.19 -5.44 18.43
C GLU A 204 -13.49 -5.99 19.02
N ILE A 205 -14.60 -5.29 18.82
CA ILE A 205 -15.93 -5.75 19.26
C ILE A 205 -16.32 -7.05 18.54
N ASN A 206 -16.10 -7.13 17.21
CA ASN A 206 -16.43 -8.32 16.44
C ASN A 206 -15.58 -9.52 16.86
N THR A 207 -14.28 -9.34 17.07
CA THR A 207 -13.38 -10.40 17.58
C THR A 207 -13.83 -10.89 18.96
N LYS A 208 -14.21 -9.99 19.87
CA LYS A 208 -14.73 -10.37 21.20
C LYS A 208 -16.03 -11.18 21.09
N LYS A 209 -16.96 -10.80 20.21
CA LYS A 209 -18.21 -11.54 19.96
C LYS A 209 -17.94 -12.93 19.38
N THR A 210 -17.03 -13.05 18.42
CA THR A 210 -16.63 -14.35 17.86
C THR A 210 -16.05 -15.26 18.93
N LEU A 211 -15.14 -14.75 19.76
CA LEU A 211 -14.55 -15.51 20.87
C LEU A 211 -15.61 -15.95 21.90
N GLN A 212 -16.57 -15.09 22.23
CA GLN A 212 -17.69 -15.45 23.10
C GLN A 212 -18.54 -16.56 22.47
N SER A 213 -18.87 -16.47 21.18
CA SER A 213 -19.66 -17.51 20.49
C SER A 213 -18.95 -18.87 20.42
N ILE A 214 -17.62 -18.90 20.31
CA ILE A 214 -16.84 -20.14 20.32
C ILE A 214 -16.88 -20.82 21.70
N ARG A 215 -16.84 -20.04 22.79
CA ARG A 215 -16.96 -20.59 24.16
C ARG A 215 -18.28 -21.32 24.35
N TYR A 216 -19.39 -20.69 23.94
CA TYR A 216 -20.71 -21.32 24.03
C TYR A 216 -20.86 -22.57 23.15
N ILE A 217 -20.10 -22.71 22.05
CA ILE A 217 -20.10 -23.94 21.24
C ILE A 217 -19.32 -25.06 21.95
N ASN A 218 -18.17 -24.76 22.55
CA ASN A 218 -17.38 -25.77 23.26
C ASN A 218 -18.07 -26.30 24.51
N ASP A 219 -18.75 -25.43 25.26
CA ASP A 219 -19.49 -25.83 26.48
C ASP A 219 -20.67 -26.77 26.15
N ASN A 220 -21.19 -26.74 24.92
CA ASN A 220 -22.26 -27.65 24.46
C ASN A 220 -21.74 -28.95 23.82
N ILE A 221 -20.43 -29.08 23.56
CA ILE A 221 -19.84 -30.30 22.98
C ILE A 221 -19.41 -31.27 24.09
N THR A 222 -19.08 -30.77 25.28
CA THR A 222 -18.68 -31.59 26.43
C THR A 222 -19.82 -32.36 27.11
N ASP A 223 -21.08 -32.01 26.86
CA ASP A 223 -22.22 -32.67 27.50
C ASP A 223 -22.70 -33.95 26.80
N ASN A 224 -22.12 -34.33 25.65
CA ASN A 224 -22.48 -35.56 24.93
C ASN A 224 -21.41 -36.67 24.92
N VAL A 225 -20.28 -36.50 25.63
CA VAL A 225 -19.25 -37.54 25.71
C VAL A 225 -18.66 -37.66 27.12
N ILE A 226 -19.48 -38.01 28.12
CA ILE A 226 -18.96 -38.71 29.31
C ILE A 226 -19.97 -39.78 29.75
N ASN A 227 -19.68 -41.01 29.35
CA ASN A 227 -19.98 -42.17 30.17
C ASN A 227 -18.69 -42.98 30.36
N THR A 228 -17.74 -42.38 31.08
CA THR A 228 -16.63 -43.10 31.71
C THR A 228 -16.20 -42.32 32.95
N ASN A 229 -16.44 -42.93 34.11
CA ASN A 229 -15.99 -42.47 35.41
C ASN A 229 -14.49 -42.14 35.40
N VAL A 230 -14.14 -40.87 35.60
CA VAL A 230 -12.84 -40.48 36.14
C VAL A 230 -13.05 -39.37 37.16
N SER A 231 -12.55 -39.62 38.36
CA SER A 231 -12.51 -38.71 39.50
C SER A 231 -11.72 -37.44 39.14
N TYR A 232 -12.38 -36.28 39.18
CA TYR A 232 -11.72 -34.99 39.05
C TYR A 232 -11.22 -34.52 40.43
N GLU A 233 -9.91 -34.52 40.60
CA GLU A 233 -9.28 -33.56 41.52
C GLU A 233 -9.28 -32.18 40.86
N SER A 234 -9.70 -31.20 41.65
CA SER A 234 -9.83 -29.79 41.29
C SER A 234 -8.45 -29.18 40.97
N SER A 235 -8.16 -28.96 39.69
CA SER A 235 -6.99 -28.19 39.24
C SER A 235 -7.28 -26.69 39.36
N THR A 236 -6.56 -26.02 40.24
CA THR A 236 -6.54 -24.57 40.41
C THR A 236 -5.71 -23.91 39.31
N ASP A 237 -5.98 -22.63 39.03
CA ASP A 237 -5.37 -21.77 37.98
C ASP A 237 -3.83 -21.68 37.96
N ASP A 238 -3.12 -22.39 38.84
CA ASP A 238 -1.67 -22.41 38.94
C ASP A 238 -1.00 -23.29 37.86
N GLU A 239 -1.68 -24.34 37.36
CA GLU A 239 -1.09 -25.25 36.35
C GLU A 239 -0.97 -24.61 34.96
N ILE A 240 -1.87 -23.66 34.62
CA ILE A 240 -1.82 -22.94 33.35
C ILE A 240 -0.59 -22.01 33.30
N ASN A 241 -0.20 -21.44 34.45
CA ASN A 241 0.96 -20.53 34.55
C ASN A 241 2.31 -21.26 34.42
N GLU A 242 2.42 -22.54 34.76
CA GLU A 242 3.64 -23.32 34.50
C GLU A 242 3.86 -23.60 33.00
N CYS A 243 2.78 -23.75 32.23
CA CYS A 243 2.85 -24.01 30.79
C CYS A 243 3.42 -22.81 30.01
N PHE A 244 3.15 -21.58 30.48
CA PHE A 244 3.73 -20.36 29.90
C PHE A 244 5.19 -20.09 30.35
N LYS A 245 5.60 -20.57 31.54
CA LYS A 245 6.99 -20.42 32.01
C LYS A 245 7.98 -21.30 31.27
N LYS A 246 7.60 -22.53 30.88
CA LYS A 246 8.51 -23.45 30.16
C LYS A 246 8.89 -22.96 28.75
N LYS A 247 8.04 -22.15 28.11
CA LYS A 247 8.29 -21.62 26.77
C LYS A 247 9.29 -20.45 26.73
N TYR A 248 9.52 -19.78 27.86
CA TYR A 248 10.45 -18.64 27.93
C TYR A 248 11.91 -19.06 28.22
N LEU A 249 12.12 -20.29 28.71
CA LEU A 249 13.45 -20.81 29.05
C LEU A 249 14.08 -21.64 27.92
N SER A 250 13.30 -22.14 26.95
CA SER A 250 13.82 -22.87 25.79
C SER A 250 14.48 -21.97 24.74
N ASP A 251 14.18 -20.67 24.76
CA ASP A 251 14.62 -19.71 23.73
C ASP A 251 15.89 -18.93 24.12
N LEU A 252 16.49 -19.26 25.29
CA LEU A 252 17.70 -18.61 25.82
C LEU A 252 18.94 -19.52 25.82
N SER A 253 18.87 -20.75 25.30
CA SER A 253 19.99 -21.71 25.29
C SER A 253 20.49 -22.07 23.88
N SER A 254 20.53 -21.11 22.96
CA SER A 254 21.26 -21.27 21.69
C SER A 254 22.13 -20.04 21.41
N SER A 255 23.13 -19.84 22.26
CA SER A 255 24.35 -19.11 21.92
C SER A 255 25.53 -19.86 22.54
N ASP A 256 26.53 -20.10 21.69
CA ASP A 256 27.89 -20.59 21.96
C ASP A 256 28.09 -22.12 21.91
N ASP A 257 28.37 -22.64 20.71
CA ASP A 257 29.72 -23.08 20.28
C ASP A 257 29.75 -23.37 18.76
#